data_AF-A0A7V2DZV3-F1
#
_entry.id   AF-A0A7V2DZV3-F1
#
_cell.length_a   1.000
_cell.length_b   1.000
_cell.length_c   1.000
_cell.angle_alpha   90.00
_cell.angle_beta   90.00
_cell.angle_gamma   90.00
#
_symmetry.space_group_name_H-M   'P 1'
#
loop_
_entity.id
_entity.type
_entity.pdbx_description
1 polymer ?
#
loop_
_entity_poly.entity_id
_entity_poly.type
_entity_poly.pdbx_seq_one_letter_code
_entity_poly.pdbx_strand_id
1 'polypeptide(L)'
;MRTMRYEFEREGRTVGTALWEGPGQVSVEADDEATRARLERFFRSEVAYMSGGFGVDDHDEALSVRRRDWTPWEFERACRHLAQRMGARARRVATGPVEGRPEEVTAR
;
A
#
# COMPACT_ATOMS: atom_id res chain seq x y z
N MET A 1 -8.04 -16.43 2.36
CA MET A 1 -7.77 -15.19 1.59
C MET A 1 -7.27 -14.17 2.59
N ARG A 2 -6.11 -13.53 2.34
CA ARG A 2 -5.51 -12.53 3.25
C ARG A 2 -6.00 -11.16 2.83
N THR A 3 -7.15 -10.73 3.36
CA THR A 3 -7.70 -9.41 3.08
C THR A 3 -7.15 -8.39 4.07
N MET A 4 -6.82 -7.18 3.59
CA MET A 4 -6.33 -6.08 4.43
C MET A 4 -7.10 -4.81 4.10
N ARG A 5 -7.88 -4.29 5.06
CA ARG A 5 -8.66 -3.05 4.91
C ARG A 5 -8.03 -1.88 5.67
N TYR A 6 -7.97 -0.73 5.01
CA TYR A 6 -7.64 0.56 5.61
C TYR A 6 -8.79 1.54 5.43
N GLU A 7 -9.10 2.25 6.50
CA GLU A 7 -9.98 3.41 6.49
C GLU A 7 -9.14 4.70 6.55
N PHE A 8 -9.55 5.69 5.77
CA PHE A 8 -8.98 7.03 5.77
C PHE A 8 -9.92 7.94 6.55
N GLU A 9 -9.44 8.48 7.67
CA GLU A 9 -10.23 9.33 8.57
C GLU A 9 -9.77 10.78 8.48
N ARG A 10 -10.71 11.71 8.31
CA ARG A 10 -10.49 13.16 8.40
C ARG A 10 -11.53 13.75 9.35
N GLU A 11 -11.10 14.56 10.31
CA GLU A 11 -12.00 15.20 11.29
C GLU A 11 -12.91 14.20 12.04
N GLY A 12 -12.39 12.98 12.29
CA GLY A 12 -13.14 11.92 12.99
C GLY A 12 -14.19 11.21 12.12
N ARG A 13 -14.22 11.44 10.81
CA ARG A 13 -15.10 10.75 9.85
C ARG A 13 -14.28 9.94 8.86
N THR A 14 -14.70 8.72 8.58
CA THR A 14 -14.14 7.91 7.49
C THR A 14 -14.57 8.53 6.17
N VAL A 15 -13.61 9.02 5.39
CA VAL A 15 -13.84 9.63 4.06
C VAL A 15 -13.60 8.65 2.91
N GLY A 16 -12.99 7.50 3.21
CA GLY A 16 -12.82 6.43 2.25
C GLY A 16 -12.15 5.20 2.82
N THR A 17 -12.15 4.15 2.02
CA THR A 17 -11.63 2.83 2.36
C THR A 17 -10.85 2.27 1.19
N ALA A 18 -9.76 1.56 1.47
CA ALA A 18 -9.08 0.67 0.55
C ALA A 18 -9.05 -0.76 1.11
N LEU A 19 -9.46 -1.73 0.30
CA LEU A 19 -9.41 -3.15 0.60
C LEU A 19 -8.42 -3.82 -0.36
N TRP A 20 -7.37 -4.40 0.19
CA TRP A 20 -6.42 -5.22 -0.54
C TRP A 20 -6.87 -6.67 -0.54
N GLU A 21 -6.94 -7.25 -1.74
CA GLU A 21 -7.38 -8.63 -1.99
C GLU A 21 -6.25 -9.47 -2.60
N GLY A 22 -5.23 -8.82 -3.15
CA GLY A 22 -4.06 -9.44 -3.76
C GLY A 22 -3.21 -8.41 -4.51
N PRO A 23 -2.05 -8.83 -5.04
CA PRO A 23 -1.17 -7.95 -5.79
C PRO A 23 -1.90 -7.31 -6.97
N GLY A 24 -2.06 -6.00 -6.92
CA GLY A 24 -2.76 -5.24 -7.93
C GLY A 24 -4.29 -5.23 -7.83
N GLN A 25 -4.84 -5.87 -6.81
CA GLN A 25 -6.27 -5.98 -6.56
C GLN A 25 -6.61 -5.18 -5.30
N VAL A 26 -6.92 -3.89 -5.52
CA VAL A 26 -7.39 -2.98 -4.47
C VAL A 26 -8.76 -2.45 -4.85
N SER A 27 -9.74 -2.79 -4.03
CA SER A 27 -11.09 -2.23 -4.08
C SER A 27 -11.15 -0.96 -3.23
N VAL A 28 -11.79 0.09 -3.73
CA VAL A 28 -11.88 1.38 -3.01
C VAL A 28 -13.33 1.85 -2.91
N GLU A 29 -13.66 2.44 -1.78
CA GLU A 29 -14.95 3.07 -1.48
C GLU A 29 -14.69 4.47 -0.91
N ALA A 30 -15.52 5.46 -1.22
CA ALA A 30 -15.42 6.79 -0.62
C ALA A 30 -16.78 7.48 -0.60
N ASP A 31 -16.91 8.46 0.30
CA ASP A 31 -18.15 9.23 0.47
C ASP A 31 -18.42 10.17 -0.72
N ASP A 32 -17.36 10.60 -1.41
CA ASP A 32 -17.43 11.51 -2.55
C ASP A 32 -16.58 11.03 -3.72
N GLU A 33 -17.03 11.37 -4.94
CA GLU A 33 -16.40 10.93 -6.19
C GLU A 33 -14.97 11.46 -6.36
N ALA A 34 -14.65 12.64 -5.83
CA ALA A 34 -13.30 13.20 -5.95
C ALA A 34 -12.29 12.43 -5.09
N THR A 35 -12.68 12.06 -3.87
CA THR A 35 -11.89 11.20 -2.98
C THR A 35 -11.75 9.79 -3.58
N ARG A 36 -12.84 9.23 -4.11
CA ARG A 36 -12.83 7.94 -4.81
C ARG A 36 -11.85 7.95 -5.99
N ALA A 37 -11.96 8.91 -6.90
CA ALA A 37 -11.09 9.03 -8.06
C ALA A 37 -9.62 9.19 -7.67
N ARG A 38 -9.34 9.91 -6.56
CA ARG A 38 -7.99 10.07 -6.03
C ARG A 38 -7.41 8.75 -5.49
N LEU A 39 -8.22 7.97 -4.77
CA LEU A 39 -7.86 6.63 -4.29
C LEU A 39 -7.59 5.67 -5.46
N GLU A 40 -8.52 5.58 -6.40
CA GLU A 40 -8.39 4.72 -7.58
C GLU A 40 -7.12 5.04 -8.38
N ARG A 41 -6.89 6.32 -8.68
CA ARG A 41 -5.71 6.77 -9.42
C ARG A 41 -4.41 6.42 -8.68
N PHE A 42 -4.41 6.53 -7.35
CA PHE A 42 -3.21 6.24 -6.55
C PHE A 42 -2.84 4.76 -6.59
N PHE A 43 -3.81 3.85 -6.42
CA PHE A 43 -3.55 2.40 -6.41
C PHE A 43 -3.40 1.78 -7.80
N ARG A 44 -3.90 2.45 -8.85
CA ARG A 44 -3.65 2.06 -10.25
C ARG A 44 -2.24 2.41 -10.72
N SER A 45 -1.59 3.39 -10.08
CA SER A 45 -0.24 3.82 -10.47
C SER A 45 0.84 2.85 -10.00
N GLU A 46 1.77 2.52 -10.91
CA GLU A 46 2.98 1.75 -10.61
C GLU A 46 4.04 2.63 -9.91
N VAL A 47 4.96 1.97 -9.20
CA VAL A 47 6.14 2.63 -8.62
C VAL A 47 7.39 1.92 -9.11
N ALA A 48 8.33 2.72 -9.62
CA ALA A 48 9.68 2.26 -9.84
C ALA A 48 10.38 2.14 -8.47
N TYR A 49 10.84 0.94 -8.15
CA TYR A 49 11.79 0.71 -7.09
C TYR A 49 13.19 0.60 -7.71
N MET A 50 14.17 1.27 -7.10
CA MET A 50 15.56 0.88 -7.30
C MET A 50 15.77 -0.40 -6.51
N SER A 51 16.06 -1.51 -7.21
CA SER A 51 16.36 -2.80 -6.58
C SER A 51 17.75 -2.73 -5.96
N GLY A 52 17.88 -2.09 -4.80
CA GLY A 52 19.13 -2.06 -4.03
C GLY A 52 19.34 -3.37 -3.28
N GLY A 53 19.67 -4.44 -4.00
CA GLY A 53 20.14 -5.68 -3.40
C GLY A 53 21.65 -5.61 -3.19
N PHE A 54 22.11 -5.36 -1.95
CA PHE A 54 23.47 -5.74 -1.55
C PHE A 54 23.51 -7.27 -1.40
N GLY A 55 23.55 -7.97 -2.53
CA GLY A 55 23.68 -9.41 -2.63
C GLY A 55 24.72 -9.70 -3.70
N VAL A 56 25.79 -10.36 -3.29
CA VAL A 56 26.96 -10.71 -4.09
C VAL A 56 26.53 -11.50 -5.33
N ASP A 57 27.13 -11.09 -6.44
CA ASP A 57 27.10 -11.69 -7.78
C ASP A 57 25.90 -11.38 -8.70
N ASP A 58 26.32 -10.96 -9.89
CA ASP A 58 25.63 -10.73 -11.15
C ASP A 58 24.94 -9.38 -11.42
N HIS A 59 25.34 -8.85 -12.57
CA HIS A 59 25.01 -7.55 -13.13
C HIS A 59 23.51 -7.41 -13.42
N ASP A 60 22.79 -6.62 -12.63
CA ASP A 60 21.67 -5.82 -13.12
C ASP A 60 21.26 -4.82 -12.02
N GLU A 61 21.75 -3.57 -12.12
CA GLU A 61 21.07 -2.41 -11.50
C GLU A 61 19.74 -2.17 -12.24
N ALA A 62 18.85 -3.16 -12.22
CA ALA A 62 17.57 -3.10 -12.89
C ALA A 62 16.59 -2.29 -12.05
N LEU A 63 16.13 -1.16 -12.61
CA LEU A 63 14.92 -0.48 -12.18
C LEU A 63 13.77 -1.49 -12.25
N SER A 64 13.29 -1.99 -11.10
CA SER A 64 12.13 -2.85 -11.06
C SER A 64 10.89 -2.00 -10.88
N VAL A 65 10.07 -1.91 -11.93
CA VAL A 65 8.74 -1.30 -11.83
C VAL A 65 7.80 -2.34 -11.24
N ARG A 66 7.26 -2.06 -10.05
CA ARG A 66 6.26 -2.91 -9.38
C ARG A 66 5.09 -2.08 -8.89
N ARG A 67 3.94 -2.72 -8.68
CA ARG A 67 2.76 -2.05 -8.13
C ARG A 67 2.94 -1.70 -6.65
N ARG A 68 2.33 -0.60 -6.20
CA ARG A 68 2.39 -0.10 -4.80
C ARG A 68 1.80 -1.05 -3.76
N ASP A 69 1.03 -2.02 -4.22
CA ASP A 69 0.25 -2.95 -3.44
C ASP A 69 0.69 -4.40 -3.74
N TRP A 70 1.94 -4.59 -4.18
CA TRP A 70 2.45 -5.92 -4.53
C TRP A 70 2.49 -6.87 -3.32
N THR A 71 2.74 -6.35 -2.12
CA THR A 71 2.67 -7.10 -0.85
C THR A 71 1.77 -6.39 0.18
N PRO A 72 1.30 -7.09 1.23
CA PRO A 72 0.52 -6.46 2.30
C PRO A 72 1.24 -5.28 2.99
N TRP A 73 2.56 -5.35 3.21
CA TRP A 73 3.31 -4.26 3.82
C TRP A 73 3.50 -3.06 2.88
N GLU A 74 3.65 -3.30 1.57
CA GLU A 74 3.71 -2.22 0.57
C GLU A 74 2.37 -1.51 0.49
N PHE A 75 1.28 -2.28 0.51
CA PHE A 75 -0.08 -1.74 0.59
C PHE A 75 -0.27 -0.89 1.86
N GLU A 76 0.17 -1.37 3.03
CA GLU A 76 0.14 -0.59 4.27
C GLU A 76 0.96 0.71 4.17
N ARG A 77 2.18 0.64 3.65
CA ARG A 77 3.05 1.82 3.42
C ARG A 77 2.36 2.80 2.47
N ALA A 78 1.75 2.30 1.40
CA ALA A 78 1.04 3.10 0.40
C ALA A 78 -0.18 3.80 1.03
N CYS A 79 -0.97 3.10 1.87
CA CYS A 79 -2.09 3.69 2.61
C CYS A 79 -1.63 4.82 3.54
N ARG A 80 -0.56 4.61 4.32
CA ARG A 80 0.00 5.63 5.22
C ARG A 80 0.48 6.87 4.45
N HIS A 81 1.19 6.66 3.33
CA HIS A 81 1.65 7.76 2.48
C HIS A 81 0.49 8.53 1.85
N LEU A 82 -0.53 7.84 1.35
CA LEU A 82 -1.71 8.50 0.78
C LEU A 82 -2.47 9.32 1.82
N ALA A 83 -2.65 8.78 3.03
CA ALA A 83 -3.32 9.49 4.12
C ALA A 83 -2.61 10.81 4.46
N GLN A 84 -1.28 10.81 4.53
CA GLN A 84 -0.49 12.04 4.72
C GLN A 84 -0.75 13.07 3.60
N ARG A 85 -0.78 12.64 2.34
CA ARG A 85 -1.06 13.52 1.19
C ARG A 85 -2.50 14.06 1.15
N MET A 86 -3.41 13.42 1.86
CA MET A 86 -4.81 13.82 1.97
C MET A 86 -5.13 14.61 3.23
N GLY A 87 -4.15 14.79 4.15
CA GLY A 87 -4.43 15.35 5.47
C GLY A 87 -5.35 14.46 6.32
N ALA A 88 -5.30 13.15 6.09
CA ALA A 88 -6.10 12.13 6.76
C ALA A 88 -5.23 11.20 7.62
N ARG A 89 -5.88 10.42 8.48
CA ARG A 89 -5.26 9.32 9.22
C ARG A 89 -5.63 7.99 8.57
N ALA A 90 -4.65 7.12 8.32
CA ALA A 90 -4.90 5.74 7.91
C ALA A 90 -5.08 4.85 9.14
N ARG A 91 -6.18 4.10 9.21
CA ARG A 91 -6.46 3.12 10.27
C ARG A 91 -6.65 1.74 9.65
N ARG A 92 -5.91 0.76 10.14
CA ARG A 92 -6.10 -0.65 9.75
C ARG A 92 -7.35 -1.20 10.42
N VAL A 93 -8.20 -1.88 9.65
CA VAL A 93 -9.40 -2.56 10.13
C VAL A 93 -9.17 -4.06 10.07
N ALA A 94 -9.47 -4.76 11.17
CA ALA A 94 -9.28 -6.20 11.28
C ALA A 94 -10.12 -6.91 10.20
N THR A 95 -9.44 -7.57 9.27
CA THR A 95 -10.04 -8.23 8.09
C THR A 95 -9.70 -9.71 7.99
N GLY A 96 -8.97 -10.26 8.96
CA GLY A 96 -8.45 -11.63 8.97
C GLY A 96 -6.93 -11.66 9.16
N PRO A 97 -6.32 -12.86 9.17
CA PRO A 97 -4.86 -12.99 9.26
C PRO A 97 -4.18 -12.40 8.02
N VAL A 98 -3.15 -11.57 8.24
CA VAL A 98 -2.32 -10.94 7.19
C VAL A 98 -0.89 -11.46 7.32
N GLU A 99 -0.20 -11.64 6.20
CA GLU A 99 1.19 -12.08 6.18
C GLU A 99 2.09 -11.07 6.91
N GLY A 100 2.97 -11.56 7.78
CA GLY A 100 3.95 -10.72 8.45
C GLY A 100 5.00 -10.21 7.48
N ARG A 101 5.54 -9.01 7.75
CA ARG A 101 6.74 -8.53 7.06
C ARG A 101 7.90 -9.49 7.40
N PRO A 102 8.73 -9.95 6.43
CA PRO A 102 9.98 -10.61 6.75
C PRO A 102 10.81 -9.60 7.53
N GLU A 103 11.18 -9.97 8.75
CA GLU A 103 12.09 -9.16 9.55
C GLU A 103 13.35 -8.94 8.73
N GLU A 104 13.73 -7.68 8.52
CA GLU A 104 15.04 -7.36 7.94
C GLU A 104 16.08 -8.00 8.85
N VAL A 105 16.74 -9.04 8.34
CA VAL A 105 17.93 -9.60 8.97
C VAL A 105 18.97 -8.50 8.95
N THR A 106 19.07 -7.76 10.05
CA THR A 106 20.17 -6.85 10.30
C THR A 106 21.43 -7.69 10.42
N ALA A 107 22.10 -7.89 9.28
CA ALA A 107 23.47 -8.35 9.26
C ALA A 107 24.31 -7.29 9.99
N ARG A 108 24.83 -7.70 11.14
CA ARG A 108 25.64 -6.90 12.05
C ARG A 108 27.09 -6.92 11.63
#